data_AF-A0A7K3ZZN5-F1
#
_entry.id   AF-A0A7K3ZZN5-F1
#
_cell.length_a   1.000
_cell.length_b   1.000
_cell.length_c   1.000
_cell.angle_alpha   90.00
_cell.angle_beta   90.00
_cell.angle_gamma   90.00
#
_symmetry.space_group_name_H-M   'P 1'
#
loop_
_entity.id
_entity.type
_entity.pdbx_description
1 polymer ?
#
loop_
_entity_poly.entity_id
_entity_poly.type
_entity_poly.pdbx_seq_one_letter_code
_entity_poly.pdbx_strand_id
1 'polypeptide(L)' 'MRIREVIKLIEADGWYLTRTSGSHRQFKHPFKLGLVTIAGRPDRDLHPKT' A
#
# COMPACT_ATOMS: atom_id res chain seq x y z
N MET A 1 7.07 -4.44 -10.80
CA MET A 1 5.73 -3.80 -10.71
C MET A 1 5.86 -2.63 -9.76
N ARG A 2 5.59 -1.39 -10.21
CA ARG A 2 5.94 -0.20 -9.42
C ARG A 2 4.96 0.02 -8.28
N ILE A 3 5.45 0.37 -7.09
CA ILE A 3 4.65 0.58 -5.87
C ILE A 3 3.55 1.65 -6.10
N ARG A 4 3.83 2.68 -6.88
CA ARG A 4 2.85 3.69 -7.32
C ARG A 4 1.61 3.12 -8.00
N GLU A 5 1.75 2.06 -8.80
CA GLU A 5 0.62 1.45 -9.51
C GLU A 5 -0.23 0.61 -8.55
N VAL A 6 0.42 -0.10 -7.62
CA VAL A 6 -0.26 -0.82 -6.53
C VAL A 6 -1.07 0.15 -5.69
N ILE A 7 -0.47 1.26 -5.27
CA ILE A 7 -1.14 2.29 -4.45
C ILE A 7 -2.37 2.85 -5.19
N LYS A 8 -2.28 3.13 -6.49
CA LYS A 8 -3.45 3.57 -7.27
C LYS A 8 -4.56 2.53 -7.33
N LEU A 9 -4.19 1.25 -7.49
CA LEU A 9 -5.15 0.14 -7.51
C LEU A 9 -5.88 -0.02 -6.18
N ILE A 10 -5.16 0.03 -5.05
CA ILE A 10 -5.80 -0.06 -3.73
C ILE A 10 -6.58 1.21 -3.37
N GLU A 11 -6.10 2.42 -3.73
CA GLU A 11 -6.90 3.64 -3.58
C GLU A 11 -8.21 3.58 -4.39
N ALA A 12 -8.16 3.03 -5.61
CA ALA A 12 -9.35 2.81 -6.44
C ALA A 12 -10.29 1.72 -5.89
N ASP A 13 -9.75 0.69 -5.23
CA ASP A 13 -10.55 -0.34 -4.53
C ASP A 13 -11.18 0.23 -3.23
N GLY A 14 -10.83 1.45 -2.80
CA GLY A 14 -11.39 2.11 -1.63
C GLY A 14 -10.54 1.95 -0.36
N TRP A 15 -9.28 1.54 -0.50
CA TRP A 15 -8.32 1.54 0.60
C TRP A 15 -7.80 2.95 0.83
N TYR A 16 -7.77 3.35 2.09
CA TYR A 16 -7.25 4.64 2.49
C TYR A 16 -5.98 4.47 3.34
N LEU A 17 -5.04 5.39 3.19
CA LEU A 17 -3.83 5.43 3.98
C LEU A 17 -4.19 5.78 5.44
N THR A 18 -3.93 4.86 6.37
CA THR A 18 -4.19 5.08 7.79
C THR A 18 -2.97 5.65 8.51
N ARG A 19 -1.79 5.07 8.24
CA ARG A 19 -0.55 5.43 8.94
C ARG A 19 0.64 5.29 8.04
N THR A 20 1.55 6.25 8.11
CA THR A 20 2.87 6.16 7.47
C THR A 20 3.94 6.13 8.55
N SER A 21 4.84 5.16 8.48
CA SER A 21 6.00 5.08 9.37
C SER A 21 7.26 4.88 8.54
N GLY A 22 8.03 5.95 8.37
CA GLY A 22 9.23 5.96 7.53
C GLY A 22 8.90 5.60 6.08
N SER A 23 9.44 4.47 5.60
CA SER A 23 9.19 3.94 4.25
C SER A 23 8.00 2.97 4.17
N HIS A 24 7.26 2.79 5.26
CA HIS A 24 6.07 1.92 5.30
C HIS A 24 4.79 2.75 5.29
N ARG A 25 3.84 2.33 4.45
CA ARG A 25 2.50 2.89 4.37
C ARG A 25 1.49 1.80 4.70
N GLN A 26 0.68 2.01 5.70
CA GLN A 26 -0.40 1.12 6.09
C GLN A 26 -1.71 1.65 5.51
N PHE A 27 -2.41 0.79 4.81
CA PHE A 27 -3.70 1.04 4.21
C PHE A 27 -4.77 0.21 4.91
N LYS A 28 -5.93 0.82 5.12
CA LYS A 28 -7.10 0.19 5.72
C LYS A 28 -8.27 0.30 4.75
N HIS A 29 -9.08 -0.75 4.70
CA HIS A 29 -10.35 -0.72 3.97
C HIS A 29 -11.49 -0.54 4.97
N PRO A 30 -12.49 0.32 4.69
CA PRO A 30 -13.61 0.54 5.61
C PRO A 30 -14.53 -0.69 5.71
N PHE A 31 -14.62 -1.48 4.64
CA PHE A 31 -15.54 -2.63 4.52
C PHE A 31 -14.87 -4.00 4.61
N LYS A 32 -13.56 -4.11 4.37
CA LYS A 32 -12.84 -5.39 4.32
C LYS A 32 -11.99 -5.45 5.58
N LEU A 33 -12.17 -6.52 6.37
CA LEU A 33 -11.33 -6.78 7.54
C LEU A 33 -9.93 -7.18 7.05
N GLY A 34 -9.02 -6.21 7.04
CA GLY A 34 -7.65 -6.39 6.61
C GLY A 34 -6.86 -5.08 6.66
N LEU A 35 -5.56 -5.20 6.87
CA LEU A 35 -4.61 -4.08 6.90
C LEU A 35 -3.50 -4.40 5.90
N VAL A 36 -3.40 -3.61 4.84
CA VAL A 36 -2.39 -3.80 3.80
C VAL A 36 -1.21 -2.90 4.12
N THR A 37 -0.06 -3.50 4.41
CA THR A 37 1.17 -2.74 4.65
C THR A 37 2.02 -2.76 3.40
N ILE A 38 2.15 -1.60 2.75
CA ILE A 38 3.06 -1.42 1.62
C ILE A 38 4.39 -0.89 2.15
N ALA A 39 5.40 -1.75 2.12
CA ALA A 39 6.78 -1.39 2.41
C ALA A 39 7.47 -0.90 1.12
N GLY A 40 7.99 0.32 1.13
CA GLY A 40 8.90 0.78 0.10
C GLY A 40 8.75 2.24 -0.29
N ARG A 41 9.86 2.81 -0.79
CA ARG A 41 9.83 4.11 -1.47
C ARG A 41 8.97 3.99 -2.74
N PRO A 42 8.13 4.98 -3.07
CA PRO A 42 7.21 4.93 -4.22
C PRO A 42 7.89 4.68 -5.58
N ASP A 43 9.21 4.91 -5.64
CA ASP A 43 10.04 4.74 -6.83
C ASP A 43 10.84 3.41 -6.88
N ARG A 44 10.87 2.64 -5.79
CA ARG A 44 11.54 1.32 -5.79
C ARG A 44 10.58 0.22 -6.22
N ASP A 45 11.09 -0.73 -6.99
CA ASP A 45 10.35 -1.93 -7.39
C ASP A 45 9.98 -2.77 -6.15
N LEU A 46 8.72 -3.20 -6.07
CA LEU A 46 8.24 -4.12 -5.05
C LEU A 46 8.97 -5.45 -5.28
N HIS A 47 9.86 -5.84 -4.37
CA HIS A 47 10.54 -7.13 -4.46
C HIS A 47 9.47 -8.23 -4.29
N PRO A 48 9.27 -9.14 -5.27
CA PRO A 48 8.10 -10.01 -5.34
C PRO A 48 8.09 -11.18 -4.34
N LYS A 49 8.77 -11.04 -3.19
CA LYS A 49 8.93 -12.12 -2.23
C LYS A 49 8.90 -11.59 -0.79
N THR A 50 7.74 -11.20 -0.28
CA THR A 50 7.30 -11.29 1.14
C THR A 50 5.83 -10.93 1.21
#